data_AF-A0A921RPX4-F1
#
_entry.id   AF-A0A921RPX4-F1
#
_cell.length_a   1.000
_cell.length_b   1.000
_cell.length_c   1.000
_cell.angle_alpha   90.00
_cell.angle_beta   90.00
_cell.angle_gamma   90.00
#
_symmetry.space_group_name_H-M   'P 1'
#
loop_
_entity.id
_entity.type
_entity.pdbx_description
1 polymer ?
#
loop_
_entity_poly.entity_id
_entity_poly.type
_entity_poly.pdbx_seq_one_letter_code
_entity_poly.pdbx_strand_id
1 'polypeptide(L)'
;MRAPAPAPLPALLSRCSSPPSSAPPRRLLSSSRTPAVCRPPPAVARSVSVSVDAPAAAAEPTVLGAPSATPRRRLILLRHGESTARGRSTRDHDRPLSKAGRADAISVSNKLQQMGWIPELILCSDAMRTKETLKILQDHVQGLSEAVVHFIPSFYSIAAMDGQTAEHLQKAICEYSSDEILTVIIITTQVHGA
;
A
#
# COMPACT_ATOMS: atom_id res chain seq x y z
N MET A 1 22.00 51.57 37.58
CA MET A 1 23.22 51.75 36.77
C MET A 1 23.13 50.79 35.59
N ARG A 2 23.09 51.32 34.37
CA ARG A 2 22.64 50.64 33.15
C ARG A 2 23.88 50.28 32.31
N ALA A 3 24.06 49.00 32.01
CA ALA A 3 25.21 48.50 31.23
C ALA A 3 25.12 48.97 29.76
N PRO A 4 26.27 49.28 29.11
CA PRO A 4 26.29 49.75 27.72
C PRO A 4 26.16 48.62 26.69
N ALA A 5 25.56 48.96 25.54
CA ALA A 5 25.27 48.07 24.41
C ALA A 5 26.51 47.63 23.61
N PRO A 6 26.51 46.45 22.96
CA PRO A 6 27.63 45.99 22.13
C PRO A 6 27.61 46.59 20.71
N ALA A 7 28.81 46.88 20.18
CA ALA A 7 29.05 47.41 18.84
C ALA A 7 28.91 46.33 17.73
N PRO A 8 28.53 46.70 16.49
CA PRO A 8 28.39 45.75 15.38
C PRO A 8 29.72 45.49 14.65
N LEU A 9 29.94 44.22 14.27
CA LEU A 9 31.07 43.77 13.44
C LEU A 9 30.73 43.88 11.93
N PRO A 10 31.71 44.13 11.05
CA PRO A 10 31.47 44.41 9.63
C PRO A 10 31.27 43.15 8.77
N ALA A 11 30.40 43.29 7.77
CA ALA A 11 30.14 42.31 6.72
C ALA A 11 31.28 42.25 5.70
N LEU A 12 31.87 41.07 5.50
CA LEU A 12 32.85 40.79 4.45
C LEU A 12 32.13 40.34 3.17
N LEU A 13 32.09 41.28 2.21
CA LEU A 13 31.78 41.04 0.81
C LEU A 13 32.90 40.24 0.16
N SER A 14 32.64 39.00 -0.26
CA SER A 14 33.55 38.25 -1.12
C SER A 14 32.96 38.17 -2.53
N ARG A 15 33.40 39.10 -3.37
CA ARG A 15 33.31 39.03 -4.83
C ARG A 15 34.36 38.05 -5.33
N CYS A 16 33.95 36.99 -6.01
CA CYS A 16 34.86 36.23 -6.87
C CYS A 16 34.31 36.16 -8.28
N SER A 17 35.12 36.72 -9.17
CA SER A 17 34.92 36.91 -10.60
C SER A 17 35.06 35.60 -11.38
N SER A 18 34.24 35.47 -12.43
CA SER A 18 34.37 34.48 -13.49
C SER A 18 35.58 34.78 -14.39
N PRO A 19 36.26 33.75 -14.94
CA PRO A 19 37.02 33.92 -16.19
C PRO A 19 36.25 33.37 -17.42
N PRO A 20 36.47 33.94 -18.62
CA PRO A 20 35.88 33.47 -19.86
C PRO A 20 36.78 32.42 -20.54
N SER A 21 36.19 31.45 -21.23
CA SER A 21 36.92 30.65 -22.22
C SER A 21 36.08 30.39 -23.46
N SER A 22 36.71 30.71 -24.58
CA SER A 22 36.27 30.79 -25.96
C SER A 22 36.01 29.44 -26.62
N ALA A 23 34.92 29.33 -27.38
CA ALA A 23 34.71 28.27 -28.36
C ALA A 23 34.23 28.86 -29.72
N PRO A 24 34.74 28.37 -30.87
CA PRO A 24 34.52 28.95 -32.21
C PRO A 24 33.20 28.47 -32.89
N PRO A 25 32.84 28.98 -34.09
CA PRO A 25 31.45 29.24 -34.45
C PRO A 25 30.72 28.13 -35.21
N ARG A 26 29.40 28.34 -35.22
CA ARG A 26 28.29 27.57 -35.77
C ARG A 26 28.45 27.13 -37.23
N ARG A 27 28.05 25.88 -37.51
CA ARG A 27 27.58 25.44 -38.82
C ARG A 27 26.06 25.27 -38.77
N LEU A 28 25.36 26.07 -39.56
CA LEU A 28 23.93 26.01 -39.78
C LEU A 28 23.60 24.79 -40.65
N LEU A 29 22.74 23.89 -40.16
CA LEU A 29 21.91 23.05 -41.01
C LEU A 29 20.46 23.24 -40.62
N SER A 30 19.70 23.79 -41.57
CA SER A 30 18.25 23.85 -41.56
C SER A 30 17.68 22.45 -41.78
N SER A 31 16.79 21.99 -40.91
CA SER A 31 15.81 20.97 -41.25
C SER A 31 14.52 21.24 -40.47
N SER A 32 13.54 21.74 -41.23
CA SER A 32 12.09 21.55 -41.11
C SER A 32 11.54 21.03 -39.77
N ARG A 33 10.78 21.91 -39.10
CA ARG A 33 9.72 21.60 -38.14
C ARG A 33 8.76 20.55 -38.69
N THR A 34 8.63 19.43 -37.99
CA THR A 34 7.37 18.68 -37.87
C THR A 34 7.07 18.50 -36.39
N PRO A 35 5.82 18.67 -35.93
CA PRO A 35 5.49 18.43 -34.53
C PRO A 35 5.45 16.91 -34.29
N ALA A 36 6.38 16.41 -33.48
CA ALA A 36 6.29 15.06 -32.94
C ALA A 36 5.08 15.01 -32.00
N VAL A 37 4.04 14.30 -32.41
CA VAL A 37 2.93 13.88 -31.56
C VAL A 37 3.52 13.07 -30.40
N CYS A 38 3.56 13.66 -29.20
CA CYS A 38 3.86 12.93 -27.97
C CYS A 38 2.73 11.94 -27.71
N ARG A 39 2.89 10.71 -28.18
CA ARG A 39 2.03 9.59 -27.80
C ARG A 39 2.44 9.17 -26.38
N PRO A 40 1.56 9.26 -25.36
CA PRO A 40 1.89 8.75 -24.04
C PRO A 40 2.11 7.23 -24.13
N PRO A 41 3.08 6.66 -23.37
CA PRO A 41 3.20 5.21 -23.25
C PRO A 41 1.90 4.67 -22.64
N PRO A 42 1.39 3.51 -23.10
CA PRO A 42 0.19 2.93 -22.52
C PRO A 42 0.43 2.64 -21.05
N ALA A 43 -0.48 3.11 -20.20
CA ALA A 43 -0.53 2.76 -18.80
C ALA A 43 -0.52 1.23 -18.70
N VAL A 44 0.54 0.67 -18.13
CA VAL A 44 0.59 -0.74 -17.76
C VAL A 44 -0.41 -0.90 -16.63
N ALA A 45 -1.66 -1.19 -17.00
CA ALA A 45 -2.66 -1.69 -16.07
C ALA A 45 -2.09 -2.99 -15.48
N ARG A 46 -1.62 -2.92 -14.23
CA ARG A 46 -1.33 -4.12 -13.45
C ARG A 46 -2.67 -4.84 -13.24
N SER A 47 -2.91 -5.83 -14.09
CA SER A 47 -4.00 -6.78 -13.92
C SER A 47 -3.87 -7.42 -12.55
N VAL A 48 -4.80 -7.11 -11.64
CA VAL A 48 -5.02 -7.93 -10.46
C VAL A 48 -5.91 -9.07 -10.94
N SER A 49 -5.31 -10.22 -11.22
CA SER A 49 -6.06 -11.43 -11.52
C SER A 49 -6.71 -11.93 -10.23
N VAL A 50 -8.03 -11.79 -10.16
CA VAL A 50 -8.85 -12.49 -9.16
C VAL A 50 -9.41 -13.72 -9.87
N SER A 51 -8.81 -14.89 -9.61
CA SER A 51 -9.40 -16.16 -10.01
C SER A 51 -10.58 -16.45 -9.10
N VAL A 52 -11.80 -16.42 -9.64
CA VAL A 52 -13.02 -16.91 -8.98
C VAL A 52 -13.50 -18.12 -9.76
N ASP A 53 -13.37 -19.29 -9.15
CA ASP A 53 -14.05 -20.50 -9.62
C ASP A 53 -15.57 -20.32 -9.43
N ALA A 54 -16.30 -20.31 -10.55
CA ALA A 54 -17.74 -20.28 -10.59
C ALA A 54 -18.27 -21.72 -10.41
N PRO A 55 -19.22 -21.99 -9.50
CA PRO A 55 -19.85 -23.30 -9.49
C PRO A 55 -20.84 -23.39 -10.65
N ALA A 56 -20.62 -24.38 -11.51
CA ALA A 56 -21.56 -24.82 -12.53
C ALA A 56 -22.86 -25.30 -11.85
N ALA A 57 -23.98 -24.77 -12.33
CA ALA A 57 -25.31 -25.25 -11.98
C ALA A 57 -25.72 -26.42 -12.89
N ALA A 58 -26.60 -27.26 -12.33
CA ALA A 58 -27.39 -28.34 -12.93
C ALA A 58 -26.76 -29.76 -12.97
N ALA A 59 -27.07 -30.55 -11.93
CA ALA A 59 -27.79 -31.83 -12.06
C ALA A 59 -28.06 -32.42 -10.65
N GLU A 60 -29.33 -32.64 -10.31
CA GLU A 60 -29.73 -33.45 -9.14
C GLU A 60 -29.50 -34.94 -9.44
N PRO A 61 -29.01 -35.72 -8.47
CA PRO A 61 -29.83 -36.83 -8.00
C PRO A 61 -29.81 -37.02 -6.48
N THR A 62 -30.98 -37.41 -5.97
CA THR A 62 -31.29 -37.85 -4.61
C THR A 62 -30.35 -38.94 -4.10
N VAL A 63 -29.60 -38.66 -3.02
CA VAL A 63 -28.99 -39.68 -2.13
C VAL A 63 -29.04 -39.18 -0.67
N LEU A 64 -29.42 -40.09 0.23
CA LEU A 64 -29.48 -39.91 1.69
C LEU A 64 -28.17 -39.31 2.27
N GLY A 65 -28.33 -38.33 3.17
CA GLY A 65 -27.26 -37.78 4.01
C GLY A 65 -26.37 -36.77 3.30
N ALA A 66 -26.92 -35.61 2.91
CA ALA A 66 -26.13 -34.53 2.33
C ALA A 66 -25.05 -34.08 3.34
N PRO A 67 -23.76 -33.92 2.93
CA PRO A 67 -22.80 -33.20 3.74
C PRO A 67 -23.38 -31.81 4.00
N SER A 68 -23.49 -31.41 5.26
CA SER A 68 -23.86 -30.04 5.62
C SER A 68 -23.01 -29.10 4.78
N ALA A 69 -23.65 -28.36 3.87
CA ALA A 69 -22.94 -27.46 2.97
C ALA A 69 -22.17 -26.45 3.83
N THR A 70 -20.85 -26.60 3.88
CA THR A 70 -20.01 -25.71 4.67
C THR A 70 -20.15 -24.31 4.06
N PRO A 71 -20.45 -23.28 4.87
CA PRO A 71 -20.62 -21.94 4.36
C PRO A 71 -19.32 -21.50 3.68
N ARG A 72 -19.43 -20.84 2.52
CA ARG A 72 -18.27 -20.37 1.77
C ARG A 72 -17.54 -19.30 2.58
N ARG A 73 -16.34 -19.62 3.05
CA ARG A 73 -15.45 -18.67 3.74
C ARG A 73 -14.54 -17.97 2.73
N ARG A 74 -14.19 -16.73 3.03
CA ARG A 74 -13.38 -15.85 2.19
C ARG A 74 -12.22 -15.27 3.00
N LEU A 75 -11.00 -15.51 2.52
CA LEU A 75 -9.79 -14.87 3.00
C LEU A 75 -9.32 -13.86 1.95
N ILE A 76 -9.10 -12.62 2.38
CA ILE A 76 -8.60 -11.52 1.54
C ILE A 76 -7.24 -11.11 2.08
N LEU A 77 -6.19 -11.35 1.31
CA LEU A 77 -4.85 -10.88 1.63
C LEU A 77 -4.61 -9.54 0.98
N LEU A 78 -4.43 -8.51 1.80
CA LEU A 78 -4.17 -7.15 1.37
C LEU A 78 -2.74 -6.74 1.72
N ARG A 79 -2.03 -6.21 0.72
CA ARG A 79 -0.80 -5.46 0.96
C ARG A 79 -1.14 -4.04 1.39
N HIS A 80 -0.39 -3.48 2.32
CA HIS A 80 -0.44 -2.04 2.58
C HIS A 80 -0.27 -1.20 1.31
N GLY A 81 -0.86 0.01 1.30
CA GLY A 81 -0.65 0.99 0.24
C GLY A 81 0.82 1.41 0.11
N GLU A 82 1.17 2.04 -1.00
CA GLU A 82 2.54 2.55 -1.19
C GLU A 82 2.98 3.45 -0.02
N SER A 83 4.23 3.29 0.43
CA SER A 83 4.79 4.04 1.58
C SER A 83 5.85 5.03 1.13
N THR A 84 6.01 6.14 1.86
CA THR A 84 7.05 7.13 1.53
C THR A 84 8.44 6.52 1.65
N ALA A 85 9.37 6.94 0.80
CA ALA A 85 10.78 6.53 0.89
C ALA A 85 11.33 6.75 2.31
N ARG A 86 12.20 5.84 2.76
CA ARG A 86 12.77 5.89 4.11
C ARG A 86 13.63 7.16 4.24
N GLY A 87 13.22 8.06 5.13
CA GLY A 87 14.05 9.20 5.54
C GLY A 87 15.24 8.73 6.37
N ARG A 88 16.34 9.50 6.39
CA ARG A 88 17.57 9.18 7.12
C ARG A 88 17.38 8.92 8.63
N SER A 89 16.27 9.37 9.21
CA SER A 89 16.00 9.32 10.67
C SER A 89 14.76 8.52 11.07
N THR A 90 14.04 7.88 10.13
CA THR A 90 12.76 7.21 10.44
C THR A 90 12.96 5.70 10.51
N ARG A 91 12.48 5.06 11.59
CA ARG A 91 12.42 3.59 11.68
C ARG A 91 11.49 3.07 10.59
N ASP A 92 11.77 1.90 10.02
CA ASP A 92 10.94 1.35 8.93
C ASP A 92 9.48 1.13 9.38
N HIS A 93 9.31 0.67 10.62
CA HIS A 93 7.99 0.43 11.23
C HIS A 93 7.11 1.69 11.27
N ASP A 94 7.71 2.87 11.48
CA ASP A 94 7.01 4.15 11.57
C ASP A 94 6.81 4.83 10.21
N ARG A 95 7.14 4.17 9.09
CA ARG A 95 7.01 4.78 7.76
C ARG A 95 5.53 4.97 7.37
N PRO A 96 5.11 6.20 7.04
CA PRO A 96 3.73 6.47 6.64
C PRO A 96 3.48 6.10 5.16
N LEU A 97 2.20 6.12 4.77
CA LEU A 97 1.79 5.99 3.37
C LEU A 97 2.19 7.21 2.55
N SER A 98 2.52 6.99 1.27
CA SER A 98 2.64 8.05 0.28
C SER A 98 1.25 8.57 -0.12
N LYS A 99 1.20 9.75 -0.76
CA LYS A 99 -0.07 10.27 -1.30
C LYS A 99 -0.74 9.29 -2.27
N ALA A 100 0.07 8.62 -3.11
CA ALA A 100 -0.39 7.58 -4.01
C ALA A 100 -0.94 6.38 -3.23
N GLY A 101 -0.21 5.89 -2.23
CA GLY A 101 -0.68 4.77 -1.40
C GLY A 101 -1.99 5.04 -0.65
N ARG A 102 -2.23 6.30 -0.25
CA ARG A 102 -3.52 6.72 0.31
C ARG A 102 -4.64 6.65 -0.72
N ALA A 103 -4.41 7.16 -1.94
CA ALA A 103 -5.38 7.07 -3.03
C ALA A 103 -5.67 5.62 -3.43
N ASP A 104 -4.66 4.75 -3.42
CA ASP A 104 -4.82 3.31 -3.67
C ASP A 104 -5.70 2.66 -2.61
N ALA A 105 -5.51 2.98 -1.33
CA ALA A 105 -6.33 2.46 -0.24
C ALA A 105 -7.83 2.83 -0.42
N ILE A 106 -8.12 4.05 -0.88
CA ILE A 106 -9.48 4.50 -1.22
C ILE A 106 -10.04 3.71 -2.42
N SER A 107 -9.22 3.50 -3.45
CA SER A 107 -9.65 2.71 -4.62
C SER A 107 -9.98 1.26 -4.22
N VAL A 108 -9.17 0.68 -3.34
CA VAL A 108 -9.38 -0.68 -2.80
C VAL A 108 -10.64 -0.73 -1.94
N SER A 109 -10.89 0.24 -1.05
CA SER A 109 -12.09 0.27 -0.21
C SER A 109 -13.35 0.22 -1.07
N ASN A 110 -13.40 1.07 -2.10
CA ASN A 110 -14.55 1.15 -3.02
C ASN A 110 -14.76 -0.16 -3.78
N LYS A 111 -13.67 -0.83 -4.22
CA LYS A 111 -13.77 -2.13 -4.88
C LYS A 111 -14.30 -3.20 -3.93
N LEU A 112 -13.81 -3.27 -2.69
CA LEU A 112 -14.32 -4.21 -1.69
C LEU A 112 -15.82 -4.02 -1.45
N GLN A 113 -16.26 -2.77 -1.34
CA GLN A 113 -17.68 -2.44 -1.20
C GLN A 113 -18.50 -2.86 -2.42
N GLN A 114 -18.03 -2.56 -3.64
CA GLN A 114 -18.72 -2.93 -4.88
C GLN A 114 -18.87 -4.45 -5.06
N MET A 115 -17.88 -5.21 -4.58
CA MET A 115 -17.94 -6.68 -4.61
C MET A 115 -18.76 -7.27 -3.46
N GLY A 116 -19.22 -6.46 -2.51
CA GLY A 116 -19.91 -6.93 -1.29
C GLY A 116 -18.98 -7.72 -0.36
N TRP A 117 -17.67 -7.47 -0.41
CA TRP A 117 -16.68 -8.19 0.38
C TRP A 117 -16.40 -7.42 1.68
N ILE A 118 -17.42 -7.39 2.54
CA ILE A 118 -17.34 -6.78 3.87
C ILE A 118 -16.88 -7.84 4.87
N PRO A 119 -15.71 -7.67 5.51
CA PRO A 119 -15.21 -8.59 6.52
C PRO A 119 -15.91 -8.41 7.86
N GLU A 120 -15.91 -9.48 8.64
CA GLU A 120 -16.27 -9.44 10.07
C GLU A 120 -15.01 -9.33 10.94
N LEU A 121 -13.86 -9.75 10.40
CA LEU A 121 -12.58 -9.77 11.08
C LEU A 121 -11.47 -9.18 10.19
N ILE A 122 -10.66 -8.31 10.78
CA ILE A 122 -9.47 -7.73 10.15
C ILE A 122 -8.26 -8.00 11.04
N LEU A 123 -7.27 -8.70 10.49
CA LEU A 123 -5.99 -8.93 11.13
C LEU A 123 -4.94 -8.04 10.47
N CYS A 124 -4.38 -7.08 11.22
CA CYS A 124 -3.51 -6.05 10.66
C CYS A 124 -2.13 -6.07 11.33
N SER A 125 -1.05 -5.92 10.56
CA SER A 125 0.25 -5.62 11.15
C SER A 125 0.21 -4.27 11.89
N ASP A 126 1.00 -4.15 12.95
CA ASP A 126 1.09 -2.94 13.77
C ASP A 126 1.95 -1.81 13.17
N ALA A 127 2.51 -2.00 11.96
CA ALA A 127 3.27 -0.98 11.25
C ALA A 127 2.42 0.25 10.91
N MET A 128 3.04 1.43 10.83
CA MET A 128 2.32 2.68 10.58
C MET A 128 1.59 2.64 9.22
N ARG A 129 2.25 2.16 8.16
CA ARG A 129 1.67 2.02 6.81
C ARG A 129 0.45 1.09 6.74
N THR A 130 0.43 0.00 7.51
CA THR A 130 -0.70 -0.94 7.53
C THR A 130 -1.86 -0.35 8.34
N LYS A 131 -1.56 0.31 9.46
CA LYS A 131 -2.54 1.10 10.25
C LYS A 131 -3.19 2.22 9.43
N GLU A 132 -2.40 3.01 8.69
CA GLU A 132 -2.95 4.06 7.82
C GLU A 132 -3.79 3.47 6.68
N THR A 133 -3.39 2.33 6.10
CA THR A 133 -4.18 1.65 5.07
C THR A 133 -5.54 1.22 5.62
N LEU A 134 -5.54 0.59 6.79
CA LEU A 134 -6.76 0.17 7.49
C LEU A 134 -7.67 1.36 7.80
N LYS A 135 -7.10 2.43 8.35
CA LYS A 135 -7.87 3.62 8.69
C LYS A 135 -8.57 4.20 7.46
N ILE A 136 -7.88 4.30 6.33
CA ILE A 136 -8.47 4.81 5.09
C ILE A 136 -9.58 3.90 4.57
N LEU A 137 -9.40 2.57 4.65
CA LEU A 137 -10.45 1.61 4.29
C LEU A 137 -11.72 1.84 5.12
N GLN A 138 -11.56 1.99 6.44
CA GLN A 138 -12.66 2.22 7.39
C GLN A 138 -13.34 3.56 7.18
N ASP A 139 -12.56 4.65 7.04
CA ASP A 139 -13.07 6.01 6.85
C ASP A 139 -13.91 6.14 5.57
N HIS A 140 -13.63 5.32 4.55
CA HIS A 140 -14.33 5.40 3.25
C HIS A 140 -15.52 4.44 3.10
N VAL A 141 -15.54 3.31 3.81
CA VAL A 141 -16.61 2.31 3.70
C VAL A 141 -17.07 1.88 5.09
N GLN A 142 -18.31 2.24 5.42
CA GLN A 142 -18.90 1.97 6.73
C GLN A 142 -18.83 0.49 7.13
N GLY A 143 -19.10 -0.44 6.21
CA GLY A 143 -19.03 -1.87 6.50
C GLY A 143 -17.63 -2.35 6.94
N LEU A 144 -16.55 -1.70 6.50
CA LEU A 144 -15.20 -2.02 6.96
C LEU A 144 -14.92 -1.50 8.37
N SER A 145 -15.64 -0.49 8.83
CA SER A 145 -15.52 0.09 10.18
C SER A 145 -16.18 -0.77 11.26
N GLU A 146 -17.14 -1.61 10.89
CA GLU A 146 -17.86 -2.50 11.81
C GLU A 146 -17.09 -3.79 12.12
N ALA A 147 -16.07 -4.11 11.32
CA ALA A 147 -15.26 -5.30 11.49
C ALA A 147 -14.40 -5.25 12.77
N VAL A 148 -14.24 -6.40 13.43
CA VAL A 148 -13.35 -6.54 14.57
C VAL A 148 -11.90 -6.48 14.10
N VAL A 149 -11.10 -5.58 14.69
CA VAL A 149 -9.70 -5.36 14.30
C VAL A 149 -8.75 -5.90 15.36
N HIS A 150 -7.81 -6.75 14.94
CA HIS A 150 -6.67 -7.14 15.77
C HIS A 150 -5.35 -6.71 15.14
N PHE A 151 -4.51 -6.04 15.94
CA PHE A 151 -3.14 -5.71 15.54
C PHE A 151 -2.18 -6.79 15.98
N ILE A 152 -1.49 -7.40 15.02
CA ILE A 152 -0.59 -8.54 15.23
C ILE A 152 0.84 -8.12 14.88
N PRO A 153 1.70 -7.85 15.88
CA PRO A 153 3.09 -7.41 15.65
C PRO A 153 3.94 -8.41 14.87
N SER A 154 3.65 -9.71 15.03
CA SER A 154 4.37 -10.77 14.31
C SER A 154 4.15 -10.73 12.80
N PHE A 155 3.07 -10.10 12.30
CA PHE A 155 2.86 -9.91 10.85
C PHE A 155 3.84 -8.92 10.22
N TYR A 156 4.42 -8.01 11.00
CA TYR A 156 5.53 -7.18 10.52
C TYR A 156 6.81 -7.99 10.36
N SER A 157 7.12 -8.82 11.36
CA SER A 157 8.40 -9.53 11.46
C SER A 157 8.46 -10.74 10.53
N ILE A 158 7.38 -11.51 10.43
CA ILE A 158 7.33 -12.78 9.68
C ILE A 158 7.21 -12.54 8.18
N ALA A 159 6.62 -11.42 7.77
CA ALA A 159 6.68 -10.98 6.39
C ALA A 159 8.12 -10.82 5.87
N ALA A 160 9.14 -10.75 6.73
CA ALA A 160 10.54 -10.70 6.30
C ALA A 160 11.23 -12.08 6.22
N MET A 161 10.50 -13.19 6.46
CA MET A 161 11.06 -14.54 6.52
C MET A 161 10.43 -15.47 5.47
N ASP A 162 11.28 -16.09 4.65
CA ASP A 162 10.85 -17.03 3.61
C ASP A 162 10.35 -18.35 4.23
N GLY A 163 9.20 -18.84 3.74
CA GLY A 163 8.67 -20.18 4.04
C GLY A 163 7.79 -20.32 5.28
N GLN A 164 7.83 -19.42 6.26
CA GLN A 164 7.02 -19.53 7.50
C GLN A 164 5.78 -18.63 7.53
N THR A 165 5.56 -17.80 6.50
CA THR A 165 4.45 -16.85 6.49
C THR A 165 3.08 -17.56 6.45
N ALA A 166 2.92 -18.61 5.64
CA ALA A 166 1.64 -19.28 5.47
C ALA A 166 1.14 -19.95 6.75
N GLU A 167 2.01 -20.70 7.44
CA GLU A 167 1.68 -21.36 8.71
C GLU A 167 1.32 -20.35 9.79
N HIS A 168 2.08 -19.25 9.88
CA HIS A 168 1.79 -18.21 10.85
C HIS A 168 0.46 -17.50 10.58
N LEU A 169 0.16 -17.21 9.31
CA LEU A 169 -1.14 -16.66 8.92
C LEU A 169 -2.26 -17.63 9.25
N GLN A 170 -2.10 -18.93 8.96
CA GLN A 170 -3.09 -19.95 9.28
C GLN A 170 -3.32 -20.02 10.80
N LYS A 171 -2.25 -20.07 11.59
CA LYS A 171 -2.35 -20.09 13.06
C LYS A 171 -3.08 -18.86 13.58
N ALA A 172 -2.75 -17.67 13.10
CA ALA A 172 -3.44 -16.44 13.48
C ALA A 172 -4.93 -16.47 13.07
N ILE A 173 -5.25 -16.93 11.85
CA ILE A 173 -6.64 -17.07 11.44
C ILE A 173 -7.38 -18.03 12.38
N CYS A 174 -6.81 -19.18 12.70
CA CYS A 174 -7.44 -20.14 13.62
C CYS A 174 -7.55 -19.63 15.06
N GLU A 175 -6.65 -18.76 15.51
CA GLU A 175 -6.67 -18.18 16.86
C GLU A 175 -7.76 -17.10 17.01
N TYR A 176 -7.97 -16.28 15.98
CA TYR A 176 -8.88 -15.13 16.04
C TYR A 176 -10.22 -15.36 15.33
N SER A 177 -10.34 -16.38 14.48
CA SER A 177 -11.58 -16.68 13.76
C SER A 177 -12.47 -17.64 14.54
N SER A 178 -13.77 -17.37 14.52
CA SER A 178 -14.82 -18.30 14.96
C SER A 178 -15.53 -18.91 13.75
N ASP A 179 -16.37 -19.92 13.97
CA ASP A 179 -17.09 -20.60 12.87
C ASP A 179 -18.09 -19.69 12.14
N GLU A 180 -18.59 -18.68 12.84
CA GLU A 180 -19.51 -17.65 12.34
C GLU A 180 -18.85 -16.62 11.42
N ILE A 181 -17.52 -16.50 11.48
CA ILE A 181 -16.76 -15.52 10.68
C ILE A 181 -16.55 -16.10 9.28
N LEU A 182 -17.19 -15.47 8.29
CA LEU A 182 -17.17 -15.88 6.90
C LEU A 182 -16.16 -15.12 6.07
N THR A 183 -15.90 -13.84 6.39
CA THR A 183 -14.95 -13.03 5.61
C THR A 183 -13.89 -12.40 6.51
N VAL A 184 -12.62 -12.70 6.22
CA VAL A 184 -11.44 -12.19 6.93
C VAL A 184 -10.56 -11.40 5.98
N ILE A 185 -10.17 -10.18 6.35
CA ILE A 185 -9.10 -9.43 5.68
C ILE A 185 -7.82 -9.51 6.52
N ILE A 186 -6.68 -9.76 5.87
CA ILE A 186 -5.37 -9.66 6.49
C ILE A 186 -4.58 -8.55 5.80
N ILE A 187 -4.05 -7.60 6.57
CA ILE A 187 -3.21 -6.51 6.07
C ILE A 187 -1.78 -6.72 6.58
N THR A 188 -0.91 -7.19 5.69
CA THR A 188 0.50 -7.47 6.03
C THR A 188 1.45 -6.42 5.45
N THR A 189 2.65 -6.32 6.03
CA THR A 189 3.77 -5.68 5.35
C THR A 189 4.30 -6.60 4.27
N GLN A 190 4.71 -6.09 3.11
CA GLN A 190 5.25 -6.99 2.10
C GLN A 190 6.61 -7.57 2.50
N VAL A 191 6.79 -8.86 2.19
CA VAL A 191 8.10 -9.49 1.98
C VAL A 191 8.80 -8.67 0.91
N HIS A 192 9.87 -7.97 1.29
CA HIS A 192 10.78 -7.47 0.26
C HIS A 192 11.45 -8.72 -0.32
N GLY A 193 10.93 -9.21 -1.44
CA GLY A 193 11.74 -10.01 -2.35
C GLY A 193 12.87 -9.10 -2.81
N ALA A 194 14.07 -9.38 -2.29
CA ALA A 194 15.31 -8.84 -2.84
C ALA A 194 15.53 -9.38 -4.25
#